data_AF-A0A821SMX5-F1
#
_entry.id   AF-A0A821SMX5-F1
#
_cell.length_a   1.000
_cell.length_b   1.000
_cell.length_c   1.000
_cell.angle_alpha   90.00
_cell.angle_beta   90.00
_cell.angle_gamma   90.00
#
_symmetry.space_group_name_H-M   'P 1'
#
loop_
_entity.id
_entity.type
_entity.pdbx_description
1 polymer ?
#
loop_
_entity_poly.entity_id
_entity_poly.type
_entity_poly.pdbx_seq_one_letter_code
_entity_poly.pdbx_strand_id
1 'polypeptide(L)'
;MKTIQHECMLPKQPRCLDLPPTAGCCAKLICTLRSLLLPCDWHHGTMFHIRSRKNLALEKEKQLTKAHAFVWHPYSAIKFYWDCLGLVVYLCVLFYMPFQVFFNCKNRYDAFVLFSDAFAAFDICTRFITGYNDKDSKAVILHLGDIAKRYVKGSFTLDLIAALPLQIYQPFKKCTHTIWFILKLPRLMTLKEKWKNAYEQVELSYLTTAAIGVVVRVLLFFHWMTYIHYQVPVFCSQLSENEYVWSNRSRSFNITNDFHRYTTNLYWVVGLCIGAGYYRPVEEILIYDLVLTSVISLVGLIFIIFTFATVFRLFIYENTDHFIFNGKLKDLKEYMGLQRLPNILQRKILLFINYKFNGSYFNEEYILNTINEQIKQDINMHCCKALVTRIPMFQDMPVAFVNTIIFSLVEVMFMPGEVVVSQGEPIDCLYIISSGSVTVMDSNGKEITHLRDGAHFGDDALFEPTKIRKTTIIALEITETYKLSNEAFRGCVRPYPQIDARVRRSVQFSNSKLRLRRMTID
;
A
#
# COMPACT_ATOMS: atom_id res chain seq x y z
N MET A 1 27.54 28.31 -7.86
CA MET A 1 27.18 26.94 -8.27
C MET A 1 27.55 26.78 -9.73
N LYS A 2 28.56 25.97 -10.08
CA LYS A 2 28.70 25.51 -11.46
C LYS A 2 27.52 24.57 -11.70
N THR A 3 26.56 24.96 -12.52
CA THR A 3 25.56 24.03 -13.04
C THR A 3 26.32 22.91 -13.71
N ILE A 4 26.26 21.71 -13.12
CA ILE A 4 26.79 20.51 -13.75
C ILE A 4 25.97 20.37 -15.03
N GLN A 5 26.55 20.73 -16.17
CA GLN A 5 25.95 20.49 -17.47
C GLN A 5 25.94 18.98 -17.68
N HIS A 6 24.85 18.35 -17.27
CA HIS A 6 24.62 16.95 -17.57
C HIS A 6 24.28 16.84 -19.05
N GLU A 7 25.27 16.46 -19.86
CA GLU A 7 25.03 16.03 -21.23
C GLU A 7 24.58 14.57 -21.20
N CYS A 8 23.27 14.36 -21.30
CA CYS A 8 22.66 13.04 -21.22
C CYS A 8 23.06 12.21 -22.44
N MET A 9 24.05 11.32 -22.28
CA MET A 9 24.46 10.33 -23.29
C MET A 9 23.52 9.11 -23.35
N LEU A 10 22.51 9.04 -22.48
CA LEU A 10 21.49 8.00 -22.58
C LEU A 10 20.68 8.23 -23.86
N PRO A 11 20.31 7.16 -24.59
CA PRO A 11 19.48 7.30 -25.76
C PRO A 11 18.20 8.03 -25.35
N LYS A 12 17.95 9.19 -25.96
CA LYS A 12 16.64 9.85 -25.91
C LYS A 12 15.60 8.84 -26.39
N GLN A 13 14.35 8.97 -25.92
CA GLN A 13 13.23 8.07 -26.27
C GLN A 13 13.33 7.60 -27.73
N PRO A 14 13.10 6.31 -28.01
CA PRO A 14 13.37 5.74 -29.32
C PRO A 14 12.70 6.59 -30.41
N ARG A 15 13.52 7.14 -31.32
CA ARG A 15 13.13 7.95 -32.50
C ARG A 15 12.12 7.27 -33.43
N CYS A 16 11.80 5.98 -33.20
CA CYS A 16 10.95 5.16 -34.05
C CYS A 16 9.47 5.59 -34.14
N LEU A 17 9.01 6.53 -33.31
CA LEU A 17 7.64 7.07 -33.39
C LEU A 17 7.60 8.52 -33.91
N ASP A 18 8.76 9.13 -34.20
CA ASP A 18 8.83 10.48 -34.78
C ASP A 18 8.45 10.41 -36.26
N LEU A 19 7.15 10.49 -36.54
CA LEU A 19 6.64 10.69 -37.88
C LEU A 19 6.99 12.11 -38.36
N PRO A 20 7.38 12.29 -39.64
CA PRO A 20 7.53 13.63 -40.19
C PRO A 20 6.20 14.41 -40.08
N PRO A 21 6.23 15.74 -39.91
CA PRO A 21 5.01 16.55 -39.74
C PRO A 21 4.03 16.41 -40.93
N THR A 22 4.56 16.04 -42.11
CA THR A 22 3.84 15.75 -43.37
C THR A 22 3.19 14.36 -43.43
N ALA A 23 3.34 13.51 -42.42
CA ALA A 23 2.74 12.18 -42.41
C ALA A 23 1.20 12.25 -42.49
N GLY A 24 0.62 11.45 -43.39
CA GLY A 24 -0.83 11.34 -43.56
C GLY A 24 -1.55 10.84 -42.30
N CYS A 25 -2.86 11.11 -42.20
CA CYS A 25 -3.68 10.77 -41.04
C CYS A 25 -3.61 9.28 -40.67
N CYS A 26 -3.64 8.37 -41.67
CA CYS A 26 -3.53 6.93 -41.44
C CYS A 26 -2.18 6.50 -40.85
N ALA A 27 -1.08 7.11 -41.28
CA ALA A 27 0.26 6.81 -40.74
C ALA A 27 0.36 7.28 -39.28
N LYS A 28 -0.18 8.46 -38.97
CA LYS A 28 -0.31 8.98 -37.60
C LYS A 28 -1.13 8.03 -36.73
N LEU A 29 -2.28 7.56 -37.22
CA LEU A 29 -3.14 6.61 -36.51
C LEU A 29 -2.42 5.28 -36.20
N ILE A 30 -1.75 4.68 -37.18
CA ILE A 30 -0.99 3.43 -37.00
C ILE A 30 0.15 3.61 -35.98
N CYS A 31 0.82 4.75 -36.02
CA CYS A 31 1.90 5.08 -35.08
C CYS A 31 1.36 5.24 -33.64
N THR A 32 0.25 5.95 -33.46
CA THR A 32 -0.43 6.00 -32.15
C THR A 32 -0.87 4.62 -31.67
N LEU A 33 -1.47 3.80 -32.54
CA LEU A 33 -1.87 2.44 -32.16
C LEU A 33 -0.66 1.59 -31.73
N ARG A 34 0.47 1.68 -32.46
CA ARG A 34 1.72 0.98 -32.09
C ARG A 34 2.30 1.47 -30.77
N SER A 35 2.23 2.78 -30.49
CA SER A 35 2.70 3.32 -29.21
C SER A 35 1.95 2.77 -28.01
N LEU A 36 0.66 2.43 -28.17
CA LEU A 36 -0.16 1.84 -27.11
C LEU A 36 0.17 0.36 -26.83
N LEU A 37 0.78 -0.35 -27.79
CA LEU A 37 1.22 -1.75 -27.64
C LEU A 37 2.56 -1.89 -26.91
N LEU A 38 3.35 -0.82 -26.86
CA LEU A 38 4.68 -0.79 -26.26
C LEU A 38 4.59 -0.71 -24.73
N PRO A 39 5.64 -1.15 -24.00
CA PRO A 39 5.70 -1.01 -22.55
C PRO A 39 5.65 0.47 -22.13
N CYS A 40 4.83 0.78 -21.13
CA CYS A 40 4.67 2.13 -20.62
C CYS A 40 5.55 2.40 -19.40
N ASP A 41 6.05 3.62 -19.31
CA ASP A 41 6.96 4.06 -18.24
C ASP A 41 6.25 4.18 -16.88
N TRP A 42 4.95 4.51 -16.90
CA TRP A 42 4.10 4.65 -15.70
C TRP A 42 3.58 3.30 -15.16
N HIS A 43 3.69 2.23 -15.94
CA HIS A 43 3.20 0.92 -15.52
C HIS A 43 4.12 0.37 -14.42
N HIS A 44 3.59 0.04 -13.24
CA HIS A 44 4.37 -0.41 -12.08
C HIS A 44 5.23 -1.64 -12.41
N GLY A 45 4.64 -2.62 -13.14
CA GLY A 45 5.34 -3.79 -13.67
C GLY A 45 6.57 -3.46 -14.54
N THR A 46 6.56 -2.36 -15.29
CA THR A 46 7.73 -1.91 -16.07
C THR A 46 8.87 -1.50 -15.14
N MET A 47 8.58 -0.70 -14.11
CA MET A 47 9.60 -0.25 -13.16
C MET A 47 10.22 -1.43 -12.41
N PHE A 48 9.41 -2.39 -11.98
CA PHE A 48 9.90 -3.54 -11.20
C PHE A 48 10.71 -4.53 -12.04
N HIS A 49 10.24 -4.86 -13.24
CA HIS A 49 10.86 -5.91 -14.07
C HIS A 49 11.95 -5.38 -15.02
N ILE A 50 11.74 -4.22 -15.65
CA ILE A 50 12.67 -3.67 -16.65
C ILE A 50 13.76 -2.80 -15.97
N ARG A 51 13.49 -2.29 -14.75
CA ARG A 51 14.41 -1.62 -13.80
C ARG A 51 15.06 -0.31 -14.25
N SER A 52 15.27 -0.08 -15.55
CA SER A 52 15.94 1.12 -16.06
C SER A 52 15.32 1.65 -17.35
N ARG A 53 15.40 2.97 -17.54
CA ARG A 53 14.94 3.65 -18.79
C ARG A 53 15.70 3.18 -20.02
N LYS A 54 16.98 2.82 -19.88
CA LYS A 54 17.80 2.26 -20.96
C LYS A 54 17.27 0.89 -21.39
N ASN A 55 16.99 0.00 -20.45
CA ASN A 55 16.43 -1.32 -20.76
C ASN A 55 15.03 -1.19 -21.35
N LEU A 56 14.25 -0.23 -20.89
CA LEU A 56 12.93 0.06 -21.46
C LEU A 56 13.02 0.54 -22.90
N ALA A 57 13.99 1.40 -23.23
CA ALA A 57 14.24 1.81 -24.61
C ALA A 57 14.68 0.63 -25.49
N LEU A 58 15.58 -0.22 -24.99
CA LEU A 58 16.00 -1.45 -25.69
C LEU A 58 14.84 -2.42 -25.90
N GLU A 59 13.95 -2.56 -24.91
CA GLU A 59 12.79 -3.45 -25.03
C GLU A 59 11.75 -2.91 -26.02
N LYS A 60 11.53 -1.60 -26.02
CA LYS A 60 10.73 -0.93 -27.06
C LYS A 60 11.33 -1.16 -28.45
N GLU A 61 12.64 -1.02 -28.60
CA GLU A 61 13.34 -1.24 -29.87
C GLU A 61 13.22 -2.69 -30.37
N LYS A 62 13.42 -3.68 -29.48
CA LYS A 62 13.20 -5.09 -29.79
C LYS A 62 11.78 -5.36 -30.28
N GLN A 63 10.76 -4.81 -29.61
CA GLN A 63 9.36 -5.01 -30.00
C GLN A 63 9.00 -4.32 -31.32
N LEU A 64 9.67 -3.21 -31.66
CA LEU A 64 9.46 -2.47 -32.91
C LEU A 64 10.01 -3.18 -34.15
N THR A 65 10.78 -4.26 -33.99
CA THR A 65 11.16 -5.12 -35.12
C THR A 65 9.92 -5.71 -35.79
N LYS A 66 9.96 -5.89 -37.13
CA LYS A 66 8.79 -6.33 -37.92
C LYS A 66 8.16 -7.64 -37.41
N ALA A 67 8.93 -8.49 -36.72
CA ALA A 67 8.48 -9.76 -36.17
C ALA A 67 7.51 -9.61 -34.98
N HIS A 68 7.55 -8.50 -34.25
CA HIS A 68 6.80 -8.31 -32.99
C HIS A 68 5.90 -7.06 -33.00
N ALA A 69 5.80 -6.37 -34.13
CA ALA A 69 5.14 -5.06 -34.25
C ALA A 69 3.65 -5.01 -33.84
N PHE A 70 2.95 -6.15 -33.80
CA PHE A 70 1.54 -6.25 -33.39
C PHE A 70 1.33 -7.00 -32.07
N VAL A 71 2.41 -7.49 -31.44
CA VAL A 71 2.37 -8.20 -30.15
C VAL A 71 2.10 -7.19 -29.04
N TRP A 72 1.16 -7.50 -28.15
CA TRP A 72 0.87 -6.66 -26.99
C TRP A 72 1.91 -6.94 -25.92
N HIS A 73 2.60 -5.89 -25.48
CA HIS A 73 3.49 -6.03 -24.34
C HIS A 73 2.65 -6.23 -23.06
N PRO A 74 3.02 -7.11 -22.12
CA PRO A 74 2.27 -7.31 -20.87
C PRO A 74 2.10 -6.03 -20.06
N TYR A 75 3.11 -5.15 -20.07
CA TYR A 75 3.11 -3.84 -19.39
C TYR A 75 2.73 -2.66 -20.31
N SER A 76 1.93 -2.91 -21.34
CA SER A 76 1.43 -1.87 -22.25
C SER A 76 0.17 -1.20 -21.73
N ALA A 77 -0.07 0.05 -22.12
CA ALA A 77 -1.29 0.78 -21.78
C ALA A 77 -2.53 0.04 -22.28
N ILE A 78 -2.50 -0.46 -23.52
CA ILE A 78 -3.65 -1.17 -24.09
C ILE A 78 -3.99 -2.42 -23.28
N LYS A 79 -2.98 -3.20 -22.84
CA LYS A 79 -3.21 -4.40 -22.04
C LYS A 79 -3.82 -4.08 -20.69
N PHE A 80 -3.33 -3.02 -20.04
CA PHE A 80 -3.87 -2.55 -18.77
C PHE A 80 -5.35 -2.18 -18.89
N TYR A 81 -5.72 -1.27 -19.80
CA TYR A 81 -7.12 -0.87 -19.98
C TYR A 81 -8.00 -2.03 -20.44
N TRP A 82 -7.49 -2.93 -21.27
CA TRP A 82 -8.18 -4.14 -21.69
C TRP A 82 -8.47 -5.09 -20.53
N ASP A 83 -7.54 -5.23 -19.59
CA ASP A 83 -7.75 -6.01 -18.38
C ASP A 83 -8.73 -5.36 -17.42
N CYS A 84 -8.68 -4.04 -17.24
CA CYS A 84 -9.68 -3.31 -16.44
C CYS A 84 -11.08 -3.47 -17.04
N LEU A 85 -11.22 -3.31 -18.36
CA LEU A 85 -12.49 -3.52 -19.05
C LEU A 85 -12.98 -4.95 -18.90
N GLY A 86 -12.10 -5.93 -19.13
CA GLY A 86 -12.43 -7.34 -18.95
C GLY A 86 -12.82 -7.70 -17.51
N LEU A 87 -12.17 -7.09 -16.51
CA LEU A 87 -12.53 -7.26 -15.10
C LEU A 87 -13.97 -6.81 -14.84
N VAL A 88 -14.36 -5.64 -15.36
CA VAL A 88 -15.71 -5.10 -15.22
C VAL A 88 -16.72 -5.99 -15.96
N VAL A 89 -16.48 -6.31 -17.24
CA VAL A 89 -17.40 -7.13 -18.05
C VAL A 89 -17.61 -8.49 -17.40
N TYR A 90 -16.56 -9.18 -16.98
CA TYR A 90 -16.67 -10.52 -16.38
C TYR A 90 -17.34 -10.47 -15.01
N LEU A 91 -17.08 -9.45 -14.17
CA LEU A 91 -17.80 -9.27 -12.92
C LEU A 91 -19.29 -9.02 -13.18
N CYS A 92 -19.64 -8.16 -14.14
CA CYS A 92 -21.03 -7.90 -14.52
C CYS A 92 -21.74 -9.17 -15.01
N VAL A 93 -21.08 -10.04 -15.79
CA VAL A 93 -21.67 -11.34 -16.20
C VAL A 93 -21.98 -12.24 -15.01
N LEU A 94 -21.08 -12.32 -14.03
CA LEU A 94 -21.24 -13.13 -12.83
C LEU A 94 -22.37 -12.65 -11.90
N PHE A 95 -22.77 -11.38 -12.00
CA PHE A 95 -23.96 -10.82 -11.33
C PHE A 95 -25.21 -10.85 -12.21
N TYR A 96 -25.08 -10.59 -13.51
CA TYR A 96 -26.24 -10.49 -14.39
C TYR A 96 -26.88 -11.85 -14.66
N MET A 97 -26.11 -12.88 -14.98
CA MET A 97 -26.67 -14.20 -15.32
C MET A 97 -27.52 -14.82 -14.19
N PRO A 98 -27.06 -14.86 -12.92
CA PRO A 98 -27.89 -15.41 -11.86
C PRO A 98 -29.15 -14.56 -11.60
N PHE A 99 -29.10 -13.25 -11.82
CA PHE A 99 -30.25 -12.35 -11.75
C PHE A 99 -31.23 -12.56 -12.92
N GLN A 100 -30.73 -12.83 -14.12
CA GLN A 100 -31.50 -13.00 -15.36
C GLN A 100 -32.59 -14.07 -15.23
N VAL A 101 -32.35 -15.13 -14.46
CA VAL A 101 -33.32 -16.22 -14.25
C VAL A 101 -34.62 -15.81 -13.57
N PHE A 102 -34.60 -14.71 -12.82
CA PHE A 102 -35.81 -14.18 -12.19
C PHE A 102 -36.69 -13.47 -13.23
N PHE A 103 -36.11 -12.95 -14.31
CA PHE A 103 -36.85 -12.25 -15.36
C PHE A 103 -37.39 -13.22 -16.41
N ASN A 104 -38.56 -12.89 -16.94
CA ASN A 104 -39.09 -13.59 -18.10
C ASN A 104 -38.53 -12.91 -19.37
N CYS A 105 -37.44 -13.44 -19.94
CA CYS A 105 -36.90 -12.93 -21.20
C CYS A 105 -37.94 -13.12 -22.32
N LYS A 106 -38.60 -12.04 -22.74
CA LYS A 106 -39.51 -12.03 -23.89
C LYS A 106 -38.76 -12.28 -25.21
N ASN A 107 -37.49 -11.88 -25.27
CA ASN A 107 -36.64 -12.03 -26.45
C ASN A 107 -35.96 -13.40 -26.47
N ARG A 108 -35.81 -13.96 -27.68
CA ARG A 108 -35.14 -15.25 -27.91
C ARG A 108 -33.64 -15.22 -27.53
N TYR A 109 -33.00 -14.05 -27.57
CA TYR A 109 -31.58 -13.84 -27.29
C TYR A 109 -31.39 -12.67 -26.30
N ASP A 110 -30.36 -12.77 -25.46
CA ASP A 110 -29.96 -11.70 -24.54
C ASP A 110 -28.74 -10.95 -25.10
N ALA A 111 -28.92 -9.66 -25.39
CA ALA A 111 -27.89 -8.83 -26.02
C ALA A 111 -26.63 -8.69 -25.14
N PHE A 112 -26.79 -8.61 -23.82
CA PHE A 112 -25.67 -8.45 -22.90
C PHE A 112 -24.83 -9.72 -22.80
N VAL A 113 -25.49 -10.89 -22.72
CA VAL A 113 -24.77 -12.17 -22.71
C VAL A 113 -24.04 -12.41 -24.02
N LEU A 114 -24.68 -12.16 -25.17
CA LEU A 114 -24.05 -12.32 -26.47
C LEU A 114 -22.85 -11.37 -26.64
N PHE A 115 -22.98 -10.12 -26.22
CA PHE A 115 -21.87 -9.17 -26.16
C PHE A 115 -20.72 -9.70 -25.30
N SER A 116 -21.02 -10.24 -24.12
CA SER A 116 -20.01 -10.77 -23.21
C SER A 116 -19.28 -12.01 -23.73
N ASP A 117 -19.94 -12.79 -24.59
CA ASP A 117 -19.37 -13.96 -25.24
C ASP A 117 -18.49 -13.57 -26.43
N ALA A 118 -18.93 -12.60 -27.24
CA ALA A 118 -18.11 -11.98 -28.26
C ALA A 118 -16.85 -11.32 -27.65
N PHE A 119 -17.00 -10.63 -26.53
CA PHE A 119 -15.89 -10.04 -25.78
C PHE A 119 -14.91 -11.12 -25.30
N ALA A 120 -15.40 -12.22 -24.74
CA ALA A 120 -14.54 -13.32 -24.29
C ALA A 120 -13.81 -14.02 -25.44
N ALA A 121 -14.49 -14.23 -26.58
CA ALA A 121 -13.86 -14.76 -27.78
C ALA A 121 -12.74 -13.83 -28.28
N PHE A 122 -12.97 -12.52 -28.25
CA PHE A 122 -11.93 -11.55 -28.60
C PHE A 122 -10.80 -11.50 -27.56
N ASP A 123 -11.10 -11.63 -26.25
CA ASP A 123 -10.07 -11.74 -25.20
C ASP A 123 -9.15 -12.95 -25.42
N ILE A 124 -9.69 -14.10 -25.85
CA ILE A 124 -8.88 -15.26 -26.27
C ILE A 124 -7.91 -14.88 -27.41
N CYS A 125 -8.39 -14.19 -28.44
CA CYS A 125 -7.52 -13.70 -29.52
C CYS A 125 -6.41 -12.78 -29.00
N THR A 126 -6.72 -11.86 -28.08
CA THR A 126 -5.71 -10.98 -27.48
C THR A 126 -4.67 -11.76 -26.65
N ARG A 127 -5.06 -12.86 -26.00
CA ARG A 127 -4.15 -13.73 -25.22
C ARG A 127 -3.11 -14.42 -26.09
N PHE A 128 -3.45 -14.80 -27.32
CA PHE A 128 -2.49 -15.34 -28.29
C PHE A 128 -1.45 -14.30 -28.78
N ILE A 129 -1.76 -13.01 -28.62
CA ILE A 129 -0.93 -11.89 -29.11
C ILE A 129 -0.23 -11.17 -27.95
N THR A 130 -0.54 -11.51 -26.69
CA THR A 130 0.06 -10.86 -25.52
C THR A 130 1.31 -11.61 -25.07
N GLY A 131 2.43 -10.90 -24.93
CA GLY A 131 3.66 -11.44 -24.34
C GLY A 131 3.49 -11.83 -22.88
N TYR A 132 4.33 -12.73 -22.39
CA TYR A 132 4.34 -13.16 -20.99
C TYR A 132 5.70 -12.95 -20.35
N ASN A 133 5.72 -12.77 -19.04
CA ASN A 133 6.95 -12.71 -18.26
C ASN A 133 7.36 -14.14 -17.87
N ASP A 134 8.57 -14.52 -18.21
CA ASP A 134 9.12 -15.81 -17.83
C ASP A 134 9.71 -15.74 -16.41
N LYS A 135 9.34 -16.70 -15.56
CA LYS A 135 9.71 -16.67 -14.13
C LYS A 135 11.19 -16.92 -13.92
N ASP A 136 11.78 -17.75 -14.78
CA ASP A 136 13.15 -18.22 -14.64
C ASP A 136 14.15 -17.22 -15.24
N SER A 137 13.90 -16.77 -16.48
CA SER A 137 14.75 -15.78 -17.14
C SER A 137 14.49 -14.33 -16.73
N LYS A 138 13.36 -14.04 -16.06
CA LYS A 138 12.85 -12.68 -15.74
C LYS A 138 12.74 -11.77 -16.97
N ALA A 139 12.77 -12.35 -18.17
CA ALA A 139 12.66 -11.66 -19.44
C ALA A 139 11.22 -11.75 -19.96
N VAL A 140 10.83 -10.76 -20.74
CA VAL A 140 9.54 -10.76 -21.42
C VAL A 140 9.70 -11.49 -22.75
N ILE A 141 8.89 -12.52 -22.96
CA ILE A 141 8.89 -13.31 -24.20
C ILE A 141 7.78 -12.78 -25.12
N LEU A 142 8.18 -12.35 -26.33
CA LEU A 142 7.30 -11.73 -27.34
C LEU A 142 7.08 -12.62 -28.60
N HIS A 143 7.69 -13.80 -28.67
CA HIS A 143 7.54 -14.71 -29.80
C HIS A 143 6.16 -15.39 -29.80
N LEU A 144 5.38 -15.17 -30.88
CA LEU A 144 4.01 -15.68 -31.03
C LEU A 144 3.91 -17.20 -30.88
N GLY A 145 4.89 -17.95 -31.41
CA GLY A 145 4.90 -19.42 -31.30
C GLY A 145 5.01 -19.92 -29.86
N ASP A 146 5.81 -19.25 -29.04
CA ASP A 146 6.02 -19.63 -27.63
C ASP A 146 4.86 -19.18 -26.76
N ILE A 147 4.30 -17.99 -27.04
CA ILE A 147 3.05 -17.49 -26.44
C ILE A 147 1.92 -18.50 -26.68
N ALA A 148 1.71 -18.90 -27.93
CA ALA A 148 0.65 -19.85 -28.30
C ALA A 148 0.84 -21.22 -27.64
N LYS A 149 2.05 -21.79 -27.67
CA LYS A 149 2.35 -23.09 -27.02
C LYS A 149 2.07 -23.06 -25.53
N ARG A 150 2.48 -21.99 -24.83
CA ARG A 150 2.26 -21.83 -23.39
C ARG A 150 0.77 -21.67 -23.07
N TYR A 151 0.06 -20.85 -23.84
CA TYR A 151 -1.36 -20.61 -23.61
C TYR A 151 -2.22 -21.86 -23.85
N VAL A 152 -1.96 -22.59 -24.95
CA VAL A 152 -2.68 -23.84 -25.29
C VAL A 152 -2.47 -24.94 -24.24
N LYS A 153 -1.26 -25.06 -23.68
CA LYS A 153 -0.99 -26.03 -22.60
C LYS A 153 -1.57 -25.64 -21.25
N GLY A 154 -1.99 -24.39 -21.08
CA GLY A 154 -2.45 -23.82 -19.82
C GLY A 154 -3.97 -23.65 -19.77
N SER A 155 -4.40 -22.38 -19.80
CA SER A 155 -5.80 -21.97 -19.57
C SER A 155 -6.68 -21.93 -20.82
N PHE A 156 -6.14 -22.15 -22.01
CA PHE A 156 -6.90 -22.04 -23.27
C PHE A 156 -8.19 -22.88 -23.29
N THR A 157 -8.16 -24.12 -22.82
CA THR A 157 -9.33 -25.01 -22.82
C THR A 157 -10.45 -24.47 -21.94
N LEU A 158 -10.10 -23.93 -20.77
CA LEU A 158 -11.04 -23.33 -19.82
C LEU A 158 -11.65 -22.03 -20.39
N ASP A 159 -10.83 -21.21 -21.03
CA ASP A 159 -11.29 -19.98 -21.66
C ASP A 159 -12.22 -20.27 -22.84
N LEU A 160 -11.87 -21.28 -23.65
CA LEU A 160 -12.66 -21.69 -24.80
C LEU A 160 -14.05 -22.17 -24.36
N ILE A 161 -14.12 -23.04 -23.36
CA ILE A 161 -15.40 -23.51 -22.78
C ILE A 161 -16.24 -22.32 -22.29
N ALA A 162 -15.60 -21.35 -21.64
CA ALA A 162 -16.28 -20.17 -21.12
C ALA A 162 -16.71 -19.15 -22.18
N ALA A 163 -16.10 -19.17 -23.38
CA ALA A 163 -16.43 -18.27 -24.47
C ALA A 163 -17.56 -18.79 -25.39
N LEU A 164 -18.01 -20.04 -25.24
CA LEU A 164 -19.03 -20.63 -26.12
C LEU A 164 -20.37 -19.85 -26.07
N PRO A 165 -20.87 -19.33 -27.21
CA PRO A 165 -22.14 -18.61 -27.30
C PRO A 165 -23.32 -19.58 -27.44
N LEU A 166 -23.58 -20.37 -26.40
CA LEU A 166 -24.58 -21.45 -26.43
C LEU A 166 -26.03 -20.97 -26.65
N GLN A 167 -26.29 -19.67 -26.47
CA GLN A 167 -27.58 -19.06 -26.76
C GLN A 167 -27.97 -19.11 -28.25
N ILE A 168 -26.99 -19.21 -29.16
CA ILE A 168 -27.24 -19.26 -30.60
C ILE A 168 -27.86 -20.62 -30.99
N TYR A 169 -27.41 -21.70 -30.34
CA TYR A 169 -27.84 -23.06 -30.67
C TYR A 169 -29.20 -23.42 -30.06
N GLN A 170 -29.47 -23.00 -28.83
CA GLN A 170 -30.73 -23.29 -28.15
C GLN A 170 -31.28 -22.02 -27.48
N PRO A 171 -32.56 -21.67 -27.71
CA PRO A 171 -33.16 -20.50 -27.08
C PRO A 171 -33.28 -20.70 -25.57
N PHE A 172 -33.36 -19.59 -24.84
CA PHE A 172 -33.43 -19.58 -23.38
C PHE A 172 -34.60 -20.43 -22.88
N LYS A 173 -34.29 -21.54 -22.21
CA LYS A 173 -35.21 -22.27 -21.33
C LYS A 173 -34.64 -22.22 -19.93
N LYS A 174 -35.50 -22.09 -18.91
CA LYS A 174 -35.04 -21.99 -17.52
C LYS A 174 -34.04 -23.10 -17.15
N CYS A 175 -34.23 -24.34 -17.60
CA CYS A 175 -33.28 -25.45 -17.34
C CYS A 175 -31.94 -25.36 -18.08
N THR A 176 -31.89 -24.82 -19.30
CA THR A 176 -30.61 -24.71 -20.04
C THR A 176 -29.72 -23.61 -19.47
N HIS A 177 -30.32 -22.63 -18.78
CA HIS A 177 -29.58 -21.55 -18.13
C HIS A 177 -28.56 -22.03 -17.10
N THR A 178 -28.88 -23.05 -16.29
CA THR A 178 -27.95 -23.56 -15.26
C THR A 178 -26.65 -24.06 -15.88
N ILE A 179 -26.77 -24.82 -16.97
CA ILE A 179 -25.63 -25.35 -17.71
C ILE A 179 -24.81 -24.21 -18.30
N TRP A 180 -25.47 -23.20 -18.88
CA TRP A 180 -24.78 -22.05 -19.46
C TRP A 180 -24.01 -21.25 -18.42
N PHE A 181 -24.59 -20.98 -17.25
CA PHE A 181 -23.91 -20.27 -16.17
C PHE A 181 -22.68 -21.05 -15.66
N ILE A 182 -22.80 -22.37 -15.45
CA ILE A 182 -21.69 -23.22 -15.02
C ILE A 182 -20.51 -23.11 -16.00
N LEU A 183 -20.79 -23.12 -17.31
CA LEU A 183 -19.74 -22.99 -18.32
C LEU A 183 -19.06 -21.62 -18.31
N LYS A 184 -19.66 -20.58 -17.71
CA LYS A 184 -19.01 -19.27 -17.51
C LYS A 184 -18.13 -19.19 -16.26
N LEU A 185 -18.27 -20.11 -15.29
CA LEU A 185 -17.47 -20.11 -14.05
C LEU A 185 -15.95 -20.22 -14.23
N PRO A 186 -15.40 -20.91 -15.25
CA PRO A 186 -13.96 -20.91 -15.52
C PRO A 186 -13.36 -19.49 -15.68
N ARG A 187 -14.17 -18.48 -16.02
CA ARG A 187 -13.73 -17.07 -16.08
C ARG A 187 -13.21 -16.54 -14.74
N LEU A 188 -13.55 -17.13 -13.60
CA LEU A 188 -12.97 -16.74 -12.31
C LEU A 188 -11.44 -16.83 -12.28
N MET A 189 -10.85 -17.79 -13.02
CA MET A 189 -9.39 -17.89 -13.13
C MET A 189 -8.82 -16.70 -13.90
N THR A 190 -9.46 -16.32 -15.01
CA THR A 190 -9.08 -15.13 -15.80
C THR A 190 -9.26 -13.84 -15.02
N LEU A 191 -10.30 -13.75 -14.19
CA LEU A 191 -10.58 -12.59 -13.34
C LEU A 191 -9.45 -12.37 -12.33
N LYS A 192 -8.90 -13.45 -11.76
CA LYS A 192 -7.76 -13.39 -10.83
C LYS A 192 -6.51 -12.80 -11.49
N GLU A 193 -6.23 -13.17 -12.74
CA GLU A 193 -5.09 -12.63 -13.51
C GLU A 193 -5.27 -11.14 -13.81
N LYS A 194 -6.45 -10.74 -14.29
CA LYS A 194 -6.77 -9.33 -14.60
C LYS A 194 -6.78 -8.47 -13.34
N TRP A 195 -7.31 -8.99 -12.23
CA TRP A 195 -7.29 -8.34 -10.92
C TRP A 195 -5.86 -8.03 -10.47
N LYS A 196 -4.94 -8.99 -10.62
CA LYS A 196 -3.54 -8.79 -10.26
C LYS A 196 -2.92 -7.62 -11.04
N ASN A 197 -3.13 -7.55 -12.35
CA ASN A 197 -2.60 -6.47 -13.18
C ASN A 197 -3.20 -5.09 -12.82
N ALA A 198 -4.51 -5.04 -12.53
CA ALA A 198 -5.17 -3.81 -12.10
C ALA A 198 -4.69 -3.35 -10.71
N TYR A 199 -4.63 -4.26 -9.74
CA TYR A 199 -4.24 -3.97 -8.36
C TYR A 199 -2.80 -3.44 -8.25
N GLU A 200 -1.85 -4.05 -8.96
CA GLU A 200 -0.44 -3.65 -8.93
C GLU A 200 -0.21 -2.21 -9.43
N GLN A 201 -1.16 -1.63 -10.18
CA GLN A 201 -1.03 -0.29 -10.75
C GLN A 201 -1.61 0.83 -9.87
N VAL A 202 -2.64 0.54 -9.06
CA VAL A 202 -3.36 1.57 -8.28
C VAL A 202 -2.62 1.90 -6.97
N GLU A 203 -1.56 1.15 -6.63
CA GLU A 203 -0.77 1.33 -5.40
C GLU A 203 -1.65 1.34 -4.13
N LEU A 204 -2.79 0.64 -4.18
CA LEU A 204 -3.70 0.53 -3.04
C LEU A 204 -3.00 -0.17 -1.89
N SER A 205 -3.27 0.30 -0.67
CA SER A 205 -2.83 -0.40 0.52
C SER A 205 -3.37 -1.83 0.54
N TYR A 206 -2.61 -2.74 1.17
CA TYR A 206 -3.05 -4.13 1.33
C TYR A 206 -4.43 -4.21 2.01
N LEU A 207 -4.67 -3.38 3.03
CA LEU A 207 -5.91 -3.32 3.80
C LEU A 207 -7.13 -2.99 2.90
N THR A 208 -7.02 -1.93 2.10
CA THR A 208 -8.11 -1.49 1.21
C THR A 208 -8.44 -2.55 0.16
N THR A 209 -7.42 -3.16 -0.44
CA THR A 209 -7.59 -4.22 -1.44
C THR A 209 -8.24 -5.46 -0.86
N ALA A 210 -7.80 -5.89 0.32
CA ALA A 210 -8.40 -7.03 1.01
C ALA A 210 -9.86 -6.76 1.41
N ALA A 211 -10.17 -5.55 1.88
CA ALA A 211 -11.53 -5.12 2.22
C ALA A 211 -12.46 -5.15 0.99
N ILE A 212 -12.05 -4.56 -0.14
CA ILE A 212 -12.82 -4.61 -1.39
C ILE A 212 -13.07 -6.07 -1.81
N GLY A 213 -12.04 -6.92 -1.73
CA GLY A 213 -12.17 -8.35 -2.05
C GLY A 213 -13.13 -9.11 -1.13
N VAL A 214 -13.21 -8.76 0.16
CA VAL A 214 -14.21 -9.32 1.09
C VAL A 214 -15.61 -8.89 0.68
N VAL A 215 -15.84 -7.60 0.42
CA VAL A 215 -17.16 -7.09 0.01
C VAL A 215 -17.64 -7.76 -1.28
N VAL A 216 -16.80 -7.84 -2.31
CA VAL A 216 -17.16 -8.47 -3.59
C VAL A 216 -17.51 -9.96 -3.40
N ARG A 217 -16.75 -10.70 -2.58
CA ARG A 217 -17.04 -12.12 -2.30
C ARG A 217 -18.34 -12.31 -1.53
N VAL A 218 -18.64 -11.47 -0.54
CA VAL A 218 -19.90 -11.52 0.21
C VAL A 218 -21.09 -11.26 -0.70
N LEU A 219 -21.02 -10.23 -1.54
CA LEU A 219 -22.08 -9.91 -2.49
C LEU A 219 -22.31 -11.05 -3.49
N LEU A 220 -21.24 -11.58 -4.10
CA LEU A 220 -21.34 -12.72 -5.02
C LEU A 220 -21.87 -13.98 -4.33
N PHE A 221 -21.44 -14.27 -3.11
CA PHE A 221 -21.87 -15.45 -2.37
C PHE A 221 -23.38 -15.46 -2.13
N PHE A 222 -23.93 -14.40 -1.53
CA PHE A 222 -25.37 -14.32 -1.27
C PHE A 222 -26.18 -14.28 -2.57
N HIS A 223 -25.66 -13.61 -3.60
CA HIS A 223 -26.30 -13.56 -4.90
C HIS A 223 -26.37 -14.96 -5.55
N TRP A 224 -25.29 -15.74 -5.50
CA TRP A 224 -25.25 -17.09 -6.08
C TRP A 224 -26.05 -18.09 -5.26
N MET A 225 -26.05 -17.99 -3.93
CA MET A 225 -26.90 -18.84 -3.09
C MET A 225 -28.39 -18.54 -3.34
N THR A 226 -28.75 -17.26 -3.53
CA THR A 226 -30.11 -16.87 -3.94
C THR A 226 -30.51 -17.48 -5.27
N TYR A 227 -29.58 -17.47 -6.23
CA TYR A 227 -29.79 -18.13 -7.51
C TYR A 227 -29.97 -19.64 -7.39
N ILE A 228 -29.09 -20.32 -6.65
CA ILE A 228 -29.17 -21.78 -6.44
C ILE A 228 -30.49 -22.16 -5.75
N HIS A 229 -30.87 -21.42 -4.70
CA HIS A 229 -32.12 -21.61 -3.97
C HIS A 229 -33.35 -21.51 -4.87
N TYR A 230 -33.36 -20.59 -5.84
CA TYR A 230 -34.46 -20.45 -6.79
C TYR A 230 -34.40 -21.47 -7.94
N GLN A 231 -33.21 -21.73 -8.49
CA GLN A 231 -33.05 -22.43 -9.75
C GLN A 231 -33.09 -23.96 -9.61
N VAL A 232 -32.55 -24.52 -8.53
CA VAL A 232 -32.54 -25.99 -8.32
C VAL A 232 -33.96 -26.56 -8.21
N PRO A 233 -34.89 -25.98 -7.42
CA PRO A 233 -36.26 -26.49 -7.38
C PRO A 233 -36.97 -26.37 -8.73
N VAL A 234 -36.75 -25.29 -9.47
CA VAL A 234 -37.30 -25.12 -10.84
C VAL A 234 -36.80 -26.22 -11.78
N PHE A 235 -35.51 -26.56 -11.70
CA PHE A 235 -34.94 -27.64 -12.49
C PHE A 235 -35.55 -29.01 -12.13
N CYS A 236 -35.66 -29.32 -10.83
CA CYS A 236 -36.26 -30.55 -10.34
C CYS A 236 -37.76 -30.67 -10.69
N SER A 237 -38.50 -29.55 -10.68
CA SER A 237 -39.93 -29.52 -11.07
C SER A 237 -40.15 -29.99 -12.50
N GLN A 238 -39.25 -29.61 -13.42
CA GLN A 238 -39.38 -29.95 -14.83
C GLN A 238 -38.98 -31.39 -15.13
N LEU A 239 -38.10 -31.98 -14.30
CA LEU A 239 -37.70 -33.38 -14.43
C LEU A 239 -38.69 -34.36 -13.81
N SER A 240 -39.37 -33.95 -12.74
CA SER A 240 -40.29 -34.82 -11.99
C SER A 240 -41.76 -34.64 -12.35
N GLU A 241 -42.08 -33.75 -13.29
CA GLU A 241 -43.46 -33.34 -13.66
C GLU A 241 -44.35 -32.93 -12.47
N ASN A 242 -43.73 -32.65 -11.31
CA ASN A 242 -44.45 -32.30 -10.08
C ASN A 242 -44.77 -30.80 -10.02
N GLU A 243 -46.05 -30.47 -9.86
CA GLU A 243 -46.51 -29.07 -9.75
C GLU A 243 -46.20 -28.41 -8.40
N TYR A 244 -45.85 -29.19 -7.36
CA TYR A 244 -45.70 -28.76 -5.97
C TYR A 244 -44.37 -28.06 -5.61
N VAL A 245 -43.77 -27.33 -6.55
CA VAL A 245 -42.51 -26.62 -6.30
C VAL A 245 -42.76 -25.22 -5.73
N TRP A 246 -41.88 -24.76 -4.83
CA TRP A 246 -41.91 -23.41 -4.23
C TRP A 246 -42.16 -22.28 -5.26
N SER A 247 -41.63 -22.43 -6.47
CA SER A 247 -41.84 -21.48 -7.58
C SER A 247 -43.30 -21.41 -8.05
N ASN A 248 -44.05 -22.51 -8.10
CA ASN A 248 -45.49 -22.51 -8.38
C ASN A 248 -46.31 -22.03 -7.17
N ARG A 249 -45.81 -22.24 -5.94
CA ARG A 249 -46.42 -21.67 -4.72
C ARG A 249 -46.30 -20.14 -4.65
N SER A 250 -45.22 -19.56 -5.19
CA SER A 250 -45.09 -18.10 -5.36
C SER A 250 -46.13 -17.51 -6.34
N ARG A 251 -46.62 -18.35 -7.25
CA ARG A 251 -47.75 -18.05 -8.15
C ARG A 251 -49.07 -17.96 -7.35
N SER A 252 -49.22 -18.77 -6.30
CA SER A 252 -50.36 -18.70 -5.36
C SER A 252 -50.35 -17.43 -4.50
N PHE A 253 -49.18 -16.86 -4.19
CA PHE A 253 -49.05 -15.56 -3.51
C PHE A 253 -49.21 -14.35 -4.46
N ASN A 254 -49.59 -14.57 -5.73
CA ASN A 254 -49.80 -13.52 -6.73
C ASN A 254 -48.61 -12.56 -6.88
N ILE A 255 -47.39 -13.06 -6.68
CA ILE A 255 -46.17 -12.27 -6.82
C ILE A 255 -45.88 -12.09 -8.31
N THR A 256 -46.35 -10.98 -8.88
CA THR A 256 -46.20 -10.65 -10.31
C THR A 256 -44.88 -9.94 -10.63
N ASN A 257 -44.26 -9.28 -9.64
CA ASN A 257 -43.04 -8.50 -9.85
C ASN A 257 -41.78 -9.37 -9.76
N ASP A 258 -40.96 -9.39 -10.82
CA ASP A 258 -39.72 -10.17 -10.91
C ASP A 258 -38.72 -9.78 -9.81
N PHE A 259 -38.66 -8.49 -9.46
CA PHE A 259 -37.79 -8.02 -8.38
C PHE A 259 -38.22 -8.57 -7.01
N HIS A 260 -39.53 -8.67 -6.77
CA HIS A 260 -40.05 -9.22 -5.52
C HIS A 260 -39.67 -10.70 -5.38
N ARG A 261 -39.70 -11.47 -6.47
CA ARG A 261 -39.25 -12.88 -6.48
C ARG A 261 -37.78 -13.00 -6.09
N TYR A 262 -36.91 -12.15 -6.60
CA TYR A 262 -35.50 -12.12 -6.20
C TYR A 262 -35.33 -11.77 -4.72
N THR A 263 -35.93 -10.67 -4.26
CA THR A 263 -35.77 -10.20 -2.88
C THR A 263 -36.30 -11.18 -1.85
N THR A 264 -37.40 -11.87 -2.15
CA THR A 264 -37.93 -12.92 -1.29
C THR A 264 -36.93 -14.07 -1.16
N ASN A 265 -36.36 -14.58 -2.27
CA ASN A 265 -35.35 -15.65 -2.22
C ASN A 265 -34.06 -15.21 -1.51
N LEU A 266 -33.65 -13.96 -1.69
CA LEU A 266 -32.50 -13.41 -0.98
C LEU A 266 -32.75 -13.39 0.53
N TYR A 267 -33.95 -12.97 0.97
CA TYR A 267 -34.33 -13.00 2.38
C TYR A 267 -34.24 -14.40 2.99
N TRP A 268 -34.77 -15.42 2.31
CA TRP A 268 -34.71 -16.80 2.79
C TRP A 268 -33.26 -17.30 2.89
N VAL A 269 -32.44 -17.06 1.87
CA VAL A 269 -31.03 -17.48 1.85
C VAL A 269 -30.23 -16.81 2.95
N VAL A 270 -30.42 -15.50 3.18
CA VAL A 270 -29.77 -14.80 4.28
C VAL A 270 -30.17 -15.41 5.63
N GLY A 271 -31.46 -15.69 5.84
CA GLY A 271 -31.95 -16.37 7.05
C GLY A 271 -31.36 -17.77 7.24
N LEU A 272 -31.25 -18.55 6.16
CA LEU A 272 -30.65 -19.90 6.18
C LEU A 272 -29.15 -19.86 6.50
N CYS A 273 -28.39 -18.95 5.89
CA CYS A 273 -26.95 -18.85 6.11
C CYS A 273 -26.59 -18.37 7.52
N ILE A 274 -27.39 -17.47 8.10
CA ILE A 274 -27.20 -16.97 9.47
C ILE A 274 -27.60 -18.04 10.51
N GLY A 275 -28.46 -18.98 10.15
CA GLY A 275 -29.00 -19.98 11.07
C GLY A 275 -30.27 -19.53 11.80
N ALA A 276 -30.85 -18.39 11.42
CA ALA A 276 -32.22 -18.03 11.83
C ALA A 276 -33.24 -19.05 11.29
N GLY A 277 -32.90 -19.67 10.15
CA GLY A 277 -33.76 -20.61 9.45
C GLY A 277 -35.08 -19.95 9.08
N TYR A 278 -36.06 -20.78 8.78
CA TYR A 278 -37.44 -20.34 8.79
C TYR A 278 -38.34 -21.50 9.16
N TYR A 279 -39.34 -21.21 9.98
CA TYR A 279 -40.30 -22.20 10.42
C TYR A 279 -41.33 -22.44 9.33
N ARG A 280 -41.31 -23.63 8.73
CA ARG A 280 -42.47 -24.20 8.04
C ARG A 280 -42.74 -25.61 8.54
N PRO A 281 -44.01 -26.01 8.65
CA PRO A 281 -44.35 -27.38 8.98
C PRO A 281 -43.75 -28.33 7.93
N VAL A 282 -43.04 -29.36 8.41
CA VAL A 282 -42.29 -30.34 7.59
C VAL A 282 -43.19 -31.12 6.63
N GLU A 283 -44.48 -31.20 6.96
CA GLU A 283 -45.51 -31.94 6.23
C GLU A 283 -45.77 -31.42 4.80
N GLU A 284 -45.34 -30.19 4.46
CA GLU A 284 -45.55 -29.59 3.13
C GLU A 284 -44.27 -29.47 2.27
N ILE A 285 -43.16 -30.08 2.69
CA ILE A 285 -41.82 -29.85 2.08
C ILE A 285 -41.35 -31.10 1.31
N LEU A 286 -40.96 -30.92 0.05
CA LEU A 286 -40.32 -31.96 -0.77
C LEU A 286 -38.93 -32.31 -0.22
N ILE A 287 -38.54 -33.58 -0.30
CA ILE A 287 -37.23 -34.09 0.17
C ILE A 287 -36.07 -33.30 -0.46
N TYR A 288 -36.16 -32.98 -1.75
CA TYR A 288 -35.13 -32.24 -2.47
C TYR A 288 -34.94 -30.80 -1.94
N ASP A 289 -36.03 -30.13 -1.55
CA ASP A 289 -35.97 -28.78 -0.97
C ASP A 289 -35.31 -28.82 0.42
N LEU A 290 -35.63 -29.82 1.23
CA LEU A 290 -35.04 -30.00 2.57
C LEU A 290 -33.52 -30.23 2.49
N VAL A 291 -33.08 -31.10 1.57
CA VAL A 291 -31.65 -31.37 1.35
C VAL A 291 -30.96 -30.11 0.86
N LEU A 292 -31.55 -29.39 -0.11
CA LEU A 292 -30.99 -28.15 -0.63
C LEU A 292 -30.83 -27.08 0.46
N THR A 293 -31.88 -26.82 1.25
CA THR A 293 -31.81 -25.83 2.33
C THR A 293 -30.81 -26.21 3.41
N SER A 294 -30.65 -27.51 3.70
CA SER A 294 -29.65 -28.01 4.65
C SER A 294 -28.21 -27.82 4.13
N VAL A 295 -27.99 -28.00 2.83
CA VAL A 295 -26.68 -27.76 2.20
C VAL A 295 -26.37 -26.26 2.16
N ILE A 296 -27.34 -25.43 1.77
CA ILE A 296 -27.17 -23.97 1.73
C ILE A 296 -26.91 -23.40 3.12
N SER A 297 -27.59 -23.89 4.16
CA SER A 297 -27.35 -23.44 5.53
C SER A 297 -25.96 -23.84 6.03
N LEU A 298 -25.51 -25.08 5.78
CA LEU A 298 -24.17 -25.53 6.16
C LEU A 298 -23.06 -24.75 5.45
N VAL A 299 -23.15 -24.59 4.13
CA VAL A 299 -22.17 -23.82 3.34
C VAL A 299 -22.21 -22.34 3.74
N GLY A 300 -23.40 -21.80 4.00
CA GLY A 300 -23.61 -20.46 4.53
C GLY A 300 -22.89 -20.22 5.85
N LEU A 301 -23.05 -21.13 6.81
CA LEU A 301 -22.41 -21.05 8.12
C LEU A 301 -20.88 -21.04 7.99
N ILE A 302 -20.32 -21.97 7.20
CA ILE A 302 -18.88 -22.05 6.95
C ILE A 302 -18.37 -20.74 6.31
N PHE A 303 -19.11 -20.18 5.34
CA PHE A 303 -18.75 -18.95 4.67
C PHE A 303 -18.78 -17.72 5.60
N ILE A 304 -19.77 -17.62 6.48
CA ILE A 304 -19.86 -16.53 7.46
C ILE A 304 -18.68 -16.61 8.44
N ILE A 305 -18.35 -17.80 8.96
CA ILE A 305 -17.19 -17.99 9.84
C ILE A 305 -15.90 -17.59 9.13
N PHE A 306 -15.71 -18.02 7.87
CA PHE A 306 -14.56 -17.64 7.07
C PHE A 306 -14.46 -16.12 6.83
N THR A 307 -15.59 -15.47 6.55
CA THR A 307 -15.67 -14.02 6.33
C THR A 307 -15.33 -13.27 7.61
N PHE A 308 -15.89 -13.70 8.75
CA PHE A 308 -15.59 -13.13 10.06
C PHE A 308 -14.10 -13.26 10.41
N ALA A 309 -13.50 -14.43 10.21
CA ALA A 309 -12.07 -14.65 10.42
C ALA A 309 -11.20 -13.75 9.51
N THR A 310 -11.66 -13.49 8.29
CA THR A 310 -10.96 -12.59 7.35
C THR A 310 -11.04 -11.14 7.82
N VAL A 311 -12.21 -10.65 8.23
CA VAL A 311 -12.38 -9.29 8.78
C VAL A 311 -11.56 -9.14 10.07
N PHE A 312 -11.57 -10.14 10.94
CA PHE A 312 -10.76 -10.14 12.17
C PHE A 312 -9.26 -10.08 11.87
N ARG A 313 -8.79 -10.77 10.83
CA ARG A 313 -7.39 -10.67 10.38
C ARG A 313 -7.03 -9.26 9.92
N LEU A 314 -7.94 -8.57 9.21
CA LEU A 314 -7.71 -7.18 8.79
C LEU A 314 -7.65 -6.24 9.99
N PHE A 315 -8.55 -6.41 10.96
CA PHE A 315 -8.54 -5.66 12.21
C PHE A 315 -7.23 -5.86 13.00
N ILE A 316 -6.72 -7.09 13.09
CA ILE A 316 -5.43 -7.36 13.72
C ILE A 316 -4.30 -6.68 12.95
N TYR A 317 -4.30 -6.78 11.63
CA TYR A 317 -3.24 -6.22 10.78
C TYR A 317 -3.11 -4.70 10.97
N GLU A 318 -4.23 -3.97 10.99
CA GLU A 318 -4.24 -2.53 11.22
C GLU A 318 -3.74 -2.16 12.63
N ASN A 319 -4.05 -2.97 13.65
CA ASN A 319 -3.72 -2.67 15.04
C ASN A 319 -2.46 -3.38 15.56
N THR A 320 -1.68 -4.02 14.69
CA THR A 320 -0.54 -4.86 15.08
C THR A 320 0.49 -4.06 15.88
N ASP A 321 0.82 -2.84 15.46
CA ASP A 321 1.84 -2.02 16.10
C ASP A 321 1.44 -1.61 17.53
N HIS A 322 0.16 -1.30 17.75
CA HIS A 322 -0.39 -1.02 19.07
C HIS A 322 -0.40 -2.26 19.97
N PHE A 323 -0.73 -3.45 19.43
CA PHE A 323 -0.67 -4.69 20.20
C PHE A 323 0.77 -5.04 20.60
N ILE A 324 1.74 -4.87 19.71
CA ILE A 324 3.16 -5.09 20.01
C ILE A 324 3.64 -4.10 21.08
N PHE A 325 3.31 -2.81 20.95
CA PHE A 325 3.66 -1.79 21.94
C PHE A 325 3.11 -2.13 23.33
N ASN A 326 1.81 -2.42 23.42
CA ASN A 326 1.17 -2.77 24.68
C ASN A 326 1.72 -4.07 25.28
N GLY A 327 2.07 -5.05 24.43
CA GLY A 327 2.76 -6.27 24.85
C GLY A 327 4.12 -5.96 25.49
N LYS A 328 4.98 -5.19 24.82
CA LYS A 328 6.28 -4.79 25.37
C LYS A 328 6.17 -3.92 26.62
N LEU A 329 5.17 -3.04 26.67
CA LEU A 329 4.90 -2.22 27.85
C LEU A 329 4.47 -3.07 29.05
N LYS A 330 3.73 -4.16 28.82
CA LYS A 330 3.38 -5.14 29.86
C LYS A 330 4.62 -5.86 30.38
N ASP A 331 5.47 -6.38 29.49
CA ASP A 331 6.72 -7.05 29.87
C ASP A 331 7.61 -6.13 30.73
N LEU A 332 7.72 -4.85 30.36
CA LEU A 332 8.48 -3.85 31.11
C LEU A 332 7.89 -3.61 32.51
N LYS A 333 6.55 -3.51 32.63
CA LYS A 333 5.89 -3.36 33.93
C LYS A 333 6.14 -4.56 34.84
N GLU A 334 6.08 -5.77 34.30
CA GLU A 334 6.40 -6.99 35.05
C GLU A 334 7.86 -6.97 35.53
N TYR A 335 8.81 -6.60 34.66
CA TYR A 335 10.22 -6.44 35.03
C TYR A 335 10.43 -5.41 36.16
N MET A 336 9.78 -4.24 36.08
CA MET A 336 9.86 -3.21 37.13
C MET A 336 9.29 -3.71 38.46
N GLY A 337 8.23 -4.52 38.41
CA GLY A 337 7.64 -5.17 39.58
C GLY A 337 8.58 -6.19 40.21
N LEU A 338 9.22 -7.04 39.39
CA LEU A 338 10.21 -8.02 39.86
C LEU A 338 11.41 -7.35 40.55
N GLN A 339 11.89 -6.23 40.00
CA GLN A 339 13.00 -5.45 40.58
C GLN A 339 12.57 -4.56 41.75
N ARG A 340 11.27 -4.49 42.09
CA ARG A 340 10.70 -3.64 43.15
C ARG A 340 11.11 -2.17 43.04
N LEU A 341 11.08 -1.62 41.82
CA LEU A 341 11.45 -0.22 41.61
C LEU A 341 10.48 0.73 42.32
N PRO A 342 10.95 1.89 42.85
CA PRO A 342 10.06 2.89 43.43
C PRO A 342 9.03 3.42 42.41
N ASN A 343 7.80 3.70 42.85
CA ASN A 343 6.71 4.19 42.00
C ASN A 343 7.08 5.44 41.17
N ILE A 344 7.94 6.30 41.72
CA ILE A 344 8.43 7.51 41.06
C ILE A 344 9.28 7.14 39.83
N LEU A 345 10.21 6.19 40.00
CA LEU A 345 11.06 5.71 38.90
C LEU A 345 10.25 4.96 37.85
N GLN A 346 9.27 4.15 38.27
CA GLN A 346 8.38 3.46 37.34
C GLN A 346 7.60 4.45 36.46
N ARG A 347 7.01 5.50 37.07
CA ARG A 347 6.32 6.55 36.32
C ARG A 347 7.24 7.26 35.32
N LYS A 348 8.48 7.56 35.73
CA LYS A 348 9.48 8.18 34.87
C LYS A 348 9.80 7.30 33.65
N ILE A 349 10.05 6.00 33.86
CA ILE A 349 10.32 5.05 32.77
C ILE A 349 9.12 4.96 31.81
N LEU A 350 7.89 4.85 32.33
CA LEU A 350 6.69 4.77 31.49
C LEU A 350 6.45 6.03 30.67
N LEU A 351 6.67 7.21 31.26
CA LEU A 351 6.58 8.50 30.55
C LEU A 351 7.60 8.57 29.41
N PHE A 352 8.84 8.14 29.66
CA PHE A 352 9.89 8.11 28.65
C PHE A 352 9.51 7.22 27.45
N ILE A 353 9.05 5.99 27.72
CA ILE A 353 8.67 5.04 26.67
C ILE A 353 7.46 5.54 25.87
N ASN A 354 6.44 6.07 26.56
CA ASN A 354 5.25 6.62 25.89
C ASN A 354 5.59 7.80 24.99
N TYR A 355 6.48 8.69 25.43
CA TYR A 355 6.93 9.82 24.62
C TYR A 355 7.76 9.35 23.42
N LYS A 356 8.76 8.50 23.65
CA LYS A 356 9.67 8.00 22.60
C LYS A 356 8.93 7.30 21.45
N PHE A 357 7.90 6.50 21.76
CA PHE A 357 7.20 5.69 20.76
C PHE A 357 5.83 6.27 20.35
N ASN A 358 5.34 7.33 21.00
CA ASN A 358 4.04 7.96 20.72
C ASN A 358 2.87 6.97 20.55
N GLY A 359 2.86 5.89 21.34
CA GLY A 359 1.83 4.85 21.32
C GLY A 359 1.98 3.75 20.26
N SER A 360 2.97 3.83 19.37
CA SER A 360 3.23 2.82 18.34
C SER A 360 4.69 2.36 18.36
N TYR A 361 4.89 1.05 18.47
CA TYR A 361 6.24 0.50 18.50
C TYR A 361 6.87 0.47 17.11
N PHE A 362 8.09 0.96 16.98
CA PHE A 362 8.93 0.77 15.79
C PHE A 362 10.37 0.46 16.19
N ASN A 363 11.05 -0.37 15.41
CA ASN A 363 12.45 -0.70 15.62
C ASN A 363 13.34 0.22 14.78
N GLU A 364 13.81 1.29 15.40
CA GLU A 364 14.65 2.31 14.76
C GLU A 364 15.93 1.71 14.15
N GLU A 365 16.63 0.83 14.87
CA GLU A 365 17.85 0.19 14.39
C GLU A 365 17.59 -0.66 13.13
N TYR A 366 16.51 -1.45 13.13
CA TYR A 366 16.12 -2.24 11.96
C TYR A 366 15.74 -1.35 10.76
N ILE A 367 15.00 -0.27 11.01
CA ILE A 367 14.61 0.69 9.97
C ILE A 367 15.85 1.31 9.35
N LEU A 368 16.75 1.87 10.17
CA LEU A 368 18.00 2.47 9.72
C LEU A 368 18.84 1.42 8.96
N ASN A 369 18.96 0.19 9.44
CA ASN A 369 19.73 -0.85 8.74
C ASN A 369 19.11 -1.32 7.41
N THR A 370 17.83 -1.06 7.17
CA THR A 370 17.14 -1.41 5.91
C THR A 370 17.35 -0.36 4.82
N ILE A 371 17.49 0.91 5.20
CA ILE A 371 17.74 2.02 4.25
C ILE A 371 19.22 2.18 3.94
N ASN A 372 19.52 2.66 2.73
CA ASN A 372 20.89 2.94 2.34
C ASN A 372 21.44 4.21 3.06
N GLU A 373 22.76 4.34 3.08
CA GLU A 373 23.43 5.47 3.74
C GLU A 373 23.01 6.84 3.20
N GLN A 374 22.70 6.93 1.90
CA GLN A 374 22.29 8.19 1.29
C GLN A 374 20.92 8.66 1.81
N ILE A 375 19.94 7.76 1.95
CA ILE A 375 18.63 8.09 2.51
C ILE A 375 18.75 8.45 4.00
N LYS A 376 19.58 7.74 4.77
CA LYS A 376 19.88 8.12 6.16
C LYS A 376 20.41 9.55 6.25
N GLN A 377 21.34 9.89 5.36
CA GLN A 377 21.92 11.22 5.29
C GLN A 377 20.85 12.28 4.95
N ASP A 378 19.96 11.99 4.01
CA ASP A 378 18.88 12.90 3.63
C ASP A 378 17.88 13.12 4.79
N ILE A 379 17.56 12.08 5.57
CA ILE A 379 16.72 12.18 6.78
C ILE A 379 17.39 13.08 7.81
N ASN A 380 18.65 12.80 8.18
CA ASN A 380 19.39 13.60 9.17
C ASN A 380 19.52 15.07 8.74
N MET A 381 19.76 15.30 7.44
CA MET A 381 19.80 16.63 6.86
C MET A 381 18.45 17.35 6.99
N HIS A 382 17.33 16.66 6.74
CA HIS A 382 16.00 17.25 6.89
C HIS A 382 15.72 17.66 8.35
N CYS A 383 15.99 16.77 9.32
CA CYS A 383 15.71 17.01 10.74
C CYS A 383 16.61 18.10 11.34
N CYS A 384 17.91 18.09 11.05
CA CYS A 384 18.88 18.91 11.80
C CYS A 384 19.24 20.24 11.12
N LYS A 385 19.04 20.40 9.81
CA LYS A 385 19.55 21.57 9.07
C LYS A 385 19.03 22.89 9.59
N ALA A 386 17.74 22.96 9.89
CA ALA A 386 17.13 24.18 10.42
C ALA A 386 17.68 24.55 11.80
N LEU A 387 17.98 23.56 12.64
CA LEU A 387 18.54 23.76 13.98
C LEU A 387 19.98 24.26 13.90
N VAL A 388 20.83 23.60 13.10
CA VAL A 388 22.26 23.96 12.98
C VAL A 388 22.44 25.34 12.35
N THR A 389 21.66 25.68 11.32
CA THR A 389 21.78 26.98 10.63
C THR A 389 21.31 28.17 11.46
N ARG A 390 20.48 27.96 12.50
CA ARG A 390 20.10 29.01 13.45
C ARG A 390 21.22 29.38 14.41
N ILE A 391 22.22 28.53 14.59
CA ILE A 391 23.34 28.80 15.49
C ILE A 391 24.25 29.85 14.81
N PRO A 392 24.48 31.02 15.45
CA PRO A 392 25.24 32.11 14.81
C PRO A 392 26.63 31.71 14.32
N MET A 393 27.29 30.77 15.00
CA MET A 393 28.64 30.30 14.61
C MET A 393 28.66 29.44 13.33
N PHE A 394 27.51 28.88 12.94
CA PHE A 394 27.35 28.05 11.74
C PHE A 394 26.57 28.77 10.63
N GLN A 395 26.07 29.98 10.92
CA GLN A 395 25.42 30.82 9.93
C GLN A 395 26.41 31.21 8.81
N ASP A 396 25.94 31.22 7.57
CA ASP A 396 26.73 31.56 6.37
C ASP A 396 28.00 30.71 6.18
N MET A 397 28.00 29.48 6.69
CA MET A 397 29.03 28.49 6.42
C MET A 397 28.76 27.71 5.14
N PRO A 398 29.82 27.21 4.45
CA PRO A 398 29.63 26.35 3.29
C PRO A 398 28.74 25.15 3.60
N VAL A 399 27.79 24.85 2.72
CA VAL A 399 26.83 23.74 2.90
C VAL A 399 27.55 22.41 3.16
N ALA A 400 28.68 22.17 2.50
CA ALA A 400 29.49 20.96 2.73
C ALA A 400 29.97 20.83 4.18
N PHE A 401 30.35 21.95 4.82
CA PHE A 401 30.76 21.95 6.22
C PHE A 401 29.57 21.74 7.17
N VAL A 402 28.44 22.41 6.91
CA VAL A 402 27.21 22.22 7.69
C VAL A 402 26.75 20.77 7.65
N ASN A 403 26.84 20.11 6.48
CA ASN A 403 26.50 18.70 6.34
C ASN A 403 27.41 17.80 7.20
N THR A 404 28.73 18.05 7.21
CA THR A 404 29.65 17.26 8.07
C THR A 404 29.34 17.40 9.56
N ILE A 405 28.90 18.59 10.00
CA ILE A 405 28.46 18.81 11.38
C ILE A 405 27.17 18.03 11.65
N ILE A 406 26.18 18.12 10.75
CA ILE A 406 24.90 17.41 10.90
C ILE A 406 25.10 15.89 11.03
N PHE A 407 26.00 15.30 10.22
CA PHE A 407 26.30 13.86 10.31
C PHE A 407 27.08 13.45 11.57
N SER A 408 27.62 14.43 12.31
CA SER A 408 28.35 14.21 13.55
C SER A 408 27.50 14.46 14.81
N LEU A 409 26.23 14.87 14.64
CA LEU A 409 25.31 15.08 15.75
C LEU A 409 24.78 13.75 16.26
N VAL A 410 24.72 13.63 17.59
CA VAL A 410 24.10 12.49 18.28
C VAL A 410 22.87 12.99 19.02
N GLU A 411 21.72 12.38 18.76
CA GLU A 411 20.47 12.69 19.45
C GLU A 411 20.48 12.14 20.89
N VAL A 412 20.07 12.97 21.84
CA VAL A 412 19.97 12.64 23.27
C VAL A 412 18.72 13.25 23.86
N MET A 413 17.91 12.44 24.53
CA MET A 413 16.67 12.84 25.20
C MET A 413 16.85 12.85 26.72
N PHE A 414 16.32 13.88 27.37
CA PHE A 414 16.32 14.05 28.83
C PHE A 414 14.90 14.12 29.38
N MET A 415 14.67 13.50 30.53
CA MET A 415 13.40 13.53 31.25
C MET A 415 13.30 14.75 32.17
N PRO A 416 12.08 15.19 32.55
CA PRO A 416 11.90 16.30 33.48
C PRO A 416 12.65 16.06 34.80
N GLY A 417 13.38 17.08 35.25
CA GLY A 417 14.22 17.07 36.43
C GLY A 417 15.59 16.40 36.26
N GLU A 418 15.92 15.86 35.08
CA GLU A 418 17.26 15.34 34.83
C GLU A 418 18.28 16.45 34.64
N VAL A 419 19.44 16.27 35.27
CA VAL A 419 20.60 17.13 35.05
C VAL A 419 21.18 16.79 33.69
N VAL A 420 21.08 17.72 32.74
CA VAL A 420 21.64 17.61 31.40
C VAL A 420 23.16 17.77 31.46
N VAL A 421 23.62 18.70 32.29
CA VAL A 421 25.04 18.96 32.55
C VAL A 421 25.23 19.42 33.98
N SER A 422 26.24 18.91 34.68
CA SER A 422 26.55 19.31 36.06
C SER A 422 27.64 20.38 36.11
N GLN A 423 27.54 21.29 37.07
CA GLN A 423 28.65 22.18 37.41
C GLN A 423 29.90 21.38 37.80
N GLY A 424 31.08 21.86 37.38
CA GLY A 424 32.38 21.24 37.70
C GLY A 424 32.80 20.16 36.71
N GLU A 425 31.89 19.65 35.88
CA GLU A 425 32.24 18.75 34.78
C GLU A 425 33.03 19.48 33.68
N PRO A 426 33.91 18.79 32.94
CA PRO A 426 34.61 19.38 31.80
C PRO A 426 33.63 19.73 30.67
N ILE A 427 33.91 20.83 29.96
CA ILE A 427 33.07 21.28 28.85
C ILE A 427 33.46 20.52 27.58
N ASP A 428 32.89 19.33 27.37
CA ASP A 428 33.32 18.45 26.27
C ASP A 428 32.46 18.54 25.00
N CYS A 429 31.21 19.00 25.13
CA CYS A 429 30.21 18.93 24.08
C CYS A 429 29.31 20.18 24.02
N LEU A 430 28.95 20.57 22.79
CA LEU A 430 27.88 21.50 22.49
C LEU A 430 26.54 20.75 22.46
N TYR A 431 25.51 21.34 23.05
CA TYR A 431 24.13 20.84 22.98
C TYR A 431 23.24 21.84 22.24
N ILE A 432 22.39 21.33 21.38
CA ILE A 432 21.41 22.09 20.59
C ILE A 432 20.03 21.58 20.97
N ILE A 433 19.13 22.45 21.43
CA ILE A 433 17.78 22.06 21.83
C ILE A 433 16.91 21.95 20.57
N SER A 434 16.44 20.74 20.30
CA SER A 434 15.49 20.46 19.21
C SER A 434 14.07 20.83 19.64
N SER A 435 13.65 20.30 20.80
CA SER A 435 12.33 20.49 21.40
C SER A 435 12.43 20.42 22.92
N GLY A 436 11.71 21.28 23.62
CA GLY A 436 11.62 21.35 25.08
C GLY A 436 12.38 22.52 25.70
N SER A 437 12.50 22.50 27.02
CA SER A 437 13.09 23.59 27.78
C SER A 437 13.96 23.13 28.94
N VAL A 438 15.03 23.88 29.16
CA VAL A 438 15.98 23.65 30.24
C VAL A 438 16.14 24.92 31.08
N THR A 439 16.42 24.73 32.36
CA THR A 439 16.83 25.79 33.26
C THR A 439 18.33 25.77 33.49
N VAL A 440 18.93 26.96 33.58
CA VAL A 440 20.34 27.16 33.91
C VAL A 440 20.43 27.64 35.35
N MET A 441 21.10 26.86 36.19
CA MET A 441 21.27 27.10 37.62
C MET A 441 22.70 27.55 37.90
N ASP A 442 22.84 28.58 38.75
CA ASP A 442 24.13 29.05 39.26
C ASP A 442 24.76 28.09 40.26
N SER A 443 26.00 28.35 40.68
CA SER A 443 26.71 27.58 41.70
C SER A 443 26.00 27.50 43.04
N ASN A 444 25.14 28.48 43.32
CA ASN A 444 24.37 28.55 44.55
C ASN A 444 22.98 27.89 44.42
N GLY A 445 22.71 27.20 43.30
CA GLY A 445 21.41 26.58 43.03
C GLY A 445 20.30 27.58 42.69
N LYS A 446 20.66 28.81 42.33
CA LYS A 446 19.69 29.84 41.91
C LYS A 446 19.47 29.77 40.41
N GLU A 447 18.21 29.80 39.99
CA GLU A 447 17.82 29.86 38.58
C GLU A 447 18.25 31.20 37.95
N ILE A 448 19.03 31.11 36.86
CA ILE A 448 19.55 32.26 36.11
C ILE A 448 18.64 32.57 34.92
N THR A 449 18.34 31.54 34.11
CA THR A 449 17.60 31.71 32.85
C THR A 449 17.05 30.37 32.37
N HIS A 450 16.07 30.45 31.47
CA HIS A 450 15.57 29.32 30.70
C HIS A 450 16.07 29.36 29.27
N LEU A 451 16.30 28.19 28.68
CA LEU A 451 16.56 28.01 27.25
C LEU A 451 15.43 27.13 26.67
N ARG A 452 15.05 27.41 25.43
CA ARG A 452 13.93 26.75 24.72
C ARG A 452 14.39 26.27 23.34
N ASP A 453 13.48 25.68 22.58
CA ASP A 453 13.66 25.21 21.20
C ASP A 453 14.52 26.14 20.34
N GLY A 454 15.53 25.56 19.69
CA GLY A 454 16.48 26.27 18.83
C GLY A 454 17.59 27.01 19.57
N ALA A 455 17.55 27.10 20.91
CA ALA A 455 18.69 27.55 21.69
C ALA A 455 19.78 26.48 21.76
N HIS A 456 20.99 26.90 22.13
CA HIS A 456 22.15 26.03 22.28
C HIS A 456 22.97 26.45 23.51
N PHE A 457 23.75 25.54 24.05
CA PHE A 457 24.62 25.80 25.20
C PHE A 457 25.86 24.90 25.19
N GLY A 458 26.93 25.35 25.85
CA GLY A 458 28.22 24.65 25.84
C GLY A 458 29.00 24.85 24.54
N ASP A 459 28.80 25.98 23.85
CA ASP A 459 29.60 26.40 22.71
C ASP A 459 31.08 26.62 23.07
N ASP A 460 31.36 27.04 24.31
CA ASP A 460 32.70 27.06 24.90
C ASP A 460 33.44 25.71 24.74
N ALA A 461 32.71 24.58 24.69
CA ALA A 461 33.27 23.23 24.56
C ALA A 461 34.16 23.08 23.34
N LEU A 462 33.80 23.76 22.24
CA LEU A 462 34.42 23.58 20.94
C LEU A 462 35.83 24.21 20.89
N PHE A 463 36.10 25.19 21.75
CA PHE A 463 37.33 25.98 21.74
C PHE A 463 38.21 25.77 22.97
N GLU A 464 37.60 25.62 24.15
CA GLU A 464 38.27 25.54 25.45
C GLU A 464 37.86 24.25 26.20
N PRO A 465 38.21 23.04 25.72
CA PRO A 465 37.75 21.79 26.31
C PRO A 465 38.26 21.56 27.75
N THR A 466 39.34 22.23 28.15
CA THR A 466 39.89 22.16 29.51
C THR A 466 39.15 23.01 30.53
N LYS A 467 38.14 23.77 30.10
CA LYS A 467 37.33 24.61 30.98
C LYS A 467 36.29 23.75 31.70
N ILE A 468 35.94 24.15 32.91
CA ILE A 468 34.90 23.50 33.70
C ILE A 468 33.57 24.24 33.57
N ARG A 469 32.47 23.48 33.64
CA ARG A 469 31.09 24.00 33.64
C ARG A 469 30.87 24.86 34.88
N LYS A 470 30.44 26.11 34.69
CA LYS A 470 30.14 27.06 35.78
C LYS A 470 28.72 26.95 36.32
N THR A 471 27.83 26.34 35.54
CA THR A 471 26.40 26.27 35.81
C THR A 471 25.90 24.85 35.61
N THR A 472 24.89 24.46 36.37
CA THR A 472 24.17 23.20 36.20
C THR A 472 22.97 23.44 35.30
N ILE A 473 22.70 22.55 34.36
CA ILE A 473 21.55 22.66 33.44
C ILE A 473 20.61 21.50 33.70
N ILE A 474 19.34 21.79 33.92
CA ILE A 474 18.31 20.80 34.28
C ILE A 474 17.18 20.88 33.28
N ALA A 475 16.71 19.74 32.79
CA ALA A 475 15.55 19.65 31.93
C ALA A 475 14.27 19.95 32.73
N LEU A 476 13.44 20.89 32.27
CA LEU A 476 12.16 21.23 32.92
C LEU A 476 11.03 20.32 32.43
N GLU A 477 11.12 19.91 31.17
CA GLU A 477 10.19 19.01 30.50
C GLU A 477 10.98 17.95 29.71
N ILE A 478 10.29 17.07 29.00
CA ILE A 478 10.96 16.12 28.11
C ILE A 478 11.68 16.93 27.03
N THR A 479 13.01 16.88 27.05
CA THR A 479 13.86 17.75 26.22
C THR A 479 14.69 16.91 25.28
N GLU A 480 14.50 17.12 23.99
CA GLU A 480 15.27 16.52 22.91
C GLU A 480 16.42 17.43 22.52
N THR A 481 17.63 16.88 22.50
CA THR A 481 18.84 17.64 22.19
C THR A 481 19.72 16.90 21.19
N TYR A 482 20.43 17.67 20.37
CA TYR A 482 21.54 17.16 19.58
C TYR A 482 22.87 17.53 20.24
N LYS A 483 23.68 16.53 20.52
CA LYS A 483 25.00 16.64 21.11
C LYS A 483 26.07 16.60 20.01
N LEU A 484 26.97 17.57 20.03
CA LEU A 484 28.19 17.60 19.22
C LEU A 484 29.41 17.56 20.14
N SER A 485 30.19 16.48 20.10
CA SER A 485 31.43 16.39 20.88
C SER A 485 32.53 17.25 20.30
N ASN A 486 33.45 17.73 21.14
CA ASN A 486 34.64 18.46 20.70
C ASN A 486 35.44 17.63 19.69
N GLU A 487 35.60 16.33 19.93
CA GLU A 487 36.32 15.42 19.03
C GLU A 487 35.68 15.38 17.63
N ALA A 488 34.35 15.22 17.57
CA ALA A 488 33.63 15.17 16.30
C ALA A 488 33.67 16.53 15.58
N PHE A 489 33.53 17.63 16.32
CA PHE A 489 33.69 18.99 15.78
C PHE A 489 35.09 19.22 15.20
N ARG A 490 36.15 18.80 15.91
CA ARG A 490 37.53 18.87 15.44
C ARG A 490 37.72 18.05 14.17
N GLY A 491 37.10 16.88 14.09
CA GLY A 491 37.04 16.07 12.87
C GLY A 491 36.45 16.82 11.68
N CYS A 492 35.35 17.54 11.89
CA CYS A 492 34.69 18.34 10.85
C CYS A 492 35.50 19.56 10.40
N VAL A 493 36.26 20.17 11.31
CA VAL A 493 36.99 21.43 11.06
C VAL A 493 38.37 21.19 10.45
N ARG A 494 39.02 20.06 10.76
CA ARG A 494 40.37 19.71 10.24
C ARG A 494 40.54 19.90 8.72
N PRO A 495 39.58 19.53 7.85
CA PRO A 495 39.69 19.76 6.41
C PRO A 495 39.58 21.23 5.98
N TYR A 496 39.09 22.11 6.85
CA TYR A 496 38.77 23.51 6.55
C TYR A 496 39.43 24.48 7.55
N PRO A 497 40.76 24.67 7.52
CA PRO A 497 41.47 25.53 8.47
C PRO A 497 41.02 27.00 8.44
N GLN A 498 40.56 27.49 7.28
CA GLN A 498 39.98 28.85 7.15
C GLN A 498 38.67 29.00 7.93
N ILE A 499 37.90 27.91 8.06
CA ILE A 499 36.65 27.88 8.82
C ILE A 499 36.96 27.91 10.32
N ASP A 500 37.98 27.20 10.80
CA ASP A 500 38.39 27.22 12.22
C ASP A 500 38.62 28.66 12.71
N ALA A 501 39.36 29.46 11.93
CA ALA A 501 39.66 30.85 12.25
C ALA A 501 38.42 31.76 12.24
N ARG A 502 37.39 31.43 11.44
CA ARG A 502 36.12 32.18 11.38
C ARG A 502 35.22 31.83 12.55
N VAL A 503 35.10 30.55 12.88
CA VAL A 503 34.30 30.09 14.03
C VAL A 503 34.86 30.67 15.33
N ARG A 504 36.18 30.62 15.55
CA ARG A 504 36.84 31.21 16.73
C ARG A 504 36.56 32.70 16.88
N ARG A 505 36.57 33.46 15.77
CA ARG A 505 36.24 34.89 15.77
C ARG A 505 34.78 35.14 16.14
N SER A 506 33.84 34.35 15.62
CA SER A 506 32.41 34.49 15.94
C SER A 506 32.14 34.29 17.43
N VAL A 507 32.82 33.33 18.07
CA VAL A 507 32.63 33.04 19.50
C VAL A 507 33.32 34.06 20.38
N GLN A 508 34.54 34.51 20.05
CA GLN A 508 35.17 35.65 20.73
C GLN A 508 34.28 36.90 20.69
N PHE A 509 33.64 37.17 19.55
CA PHE A 509 32.70 38.27 19.40
C PHE A 509 31.46 38.09 20.29
N SER A 510 30.82 36.92 20.30
CA SER A 510 29.69 36.64 21.22
C SER A 510 30.07 36.77 22.70
N ASN A 511 31.22 36.22 23.10
CA ASN A 511 31.73 36.30 24.48
C ASN A 511 32.08 37.74 24.88
N SER A 512 32.60 38.56 23.97
CA SER A 512 32.84 39.99 24.22
C SER A 512 31.53 40.78 24.39
N LYS A 513 30.50 40.47 23.61
CA LYS A 513 29.17 41.09 23.70
C LYS A 513 28.46 40.72 25.02
N LEU A 514 28.62 39.48 25.48
CA LEU A 514 28.11 39.00 26.77
C LEU A 514 28.86 39.64 27.95
N ARG A 515 30.19 39.81 27.86
CA ARG A 515 30.98 40.55 28.85
C ARG A 515 30.56 42.03 28.94
N LEU A 516 30.35 42.68 27.80
CA LEU A 516 29.88 44.07 27.75
C LEU A 516 28.47 44.24 28.34
N ARG A 517 27.55 43.28 28.12
CA ARG A 517 26.21 43.30 28.73
C ARG A 517 26.22 43.10 30.24
N ARG A 518 27.17 42.34 30.80
CA ARG A 518 27.33 42.20 32.26
C ARG A 518 27.89 43.47 32.90
N MET A 519 28.80 44.17 32.23
CA MET A 519 29.37 45.44 32.72
C MET A 519 28.40 46.63 32.70
N THR A 520 27.24 46.52 32.03
CA THR A 520 26.21 47.56 31.98
C THR A 520 25.02 47.29 32.92
N ILE A 521 25.03 46.17 33.66
CA ILE A 521 23.95 45.76 34.58
C ILE A 521 24.42 45.82 36.05
N ASP A 522 25.71 46.03 36.29
CA ASP A 522 26.27 46.54 37.55
C ASP A 522 26.40 48.06 37.47
#